data_AF-A0A3D4ME71-F1
#
_entry.id   AF-A0A3D4ME71-F1
#
_cell.length_a   1.000
_cell.length_b   1.000
_cell.length_c   1.000
_cell.angle_alpha   90.00
_cell.angle_beta   90.00
_cell.angle_gamma   90.00
#
_symmetry.space_group_name_H-M   'P 1'
#
loop_
_entity.id
_entity.type
_entity.pdbx_description
1 polymer ?
#
loop_
_entity_poly.entity_id
_entity_poly.type
_entity_poly.pdbx_seq_one_letter_code
_entity_poly.pdbx_strand_id
1 'polypeptide(L)'
;MTAPADNFANETVVEAVERKSLSGVFNAFVRETKQELPEISGHFAILNIPEAKVHMDISLEKAGFKDKAALDDYLGGLYSAYKDSGTSVAHFDGSRNLAILVYNGPKHMQMFADPVRDNLKNIVGIMDHELGHMLVEGGYYYGNRFSLTEIIHAETGADIYAGLRHISRFAGSFMDIETLSWQRTKDLLEVGAVSHFTSFGLDKLAALAEENDLSGIKAHQAVQLATRIASEASPHEKTVQGIAQTFTAFSEEDFKRLGAERALRPIAEKILSGELGYFSGRVADKYMAPYLMEQVIMNGKEPVLLNGPYWDSVRMALFDMNEQTRKQGLLHGMPVKPPKAPGVK
;
A
#
# COMPACT_ATOMS: atom_id res chain seq x y z
N MET A 1 -13.09 30.29 -15.54
CA MET A 1 -14.27 29.43 -15.76
C MET A 1 -14.69 28.88 -14.41
N THR A 2 -15.85 29.29 -13.91
CA THR A 2 -16.38 28.85 -12.61
C THR A 2 -16.96 27.44 -12.75
N ALA A 3 -16.62 26.55 -11.82
CA ALA A 3 -17.17 25.20 -11.75
C ALA A 3 -18.70 25.24 -11.61
N PRO A 4 -19.44 24.23 -12.12
CA PRO A 4 -20.88 24.14 -11.91
C PRO A 4 -21.18 24.04 -10.42
N ALA A 5 -22.24 24.74 -9.98
CA ALA A 5 -22.65 24.84 -8.59
C ALA A 5 -22.74 23.46 -7.90
N ASP A 6 -22.11 23.38 -6.73
CA ASP A 6 -22.02 22.21 -5.85
C ASP A 6 -23.40 21.71 -5.37
N ASN A 7 -24.01 20.77 -6.08
CA ASN A 7 -25.08 19.93 -5.51
C ASN A 7 -24.53 18.75 -4.69
N PHE A 8 -23.21 18.67 -4.48
CA PHE A 8 -22.51 17.55 -3.83
C PHE A 8 -21.65 17.99 -2.63
N ALA A 9 -21.98 19.13 -2.02
CA ALA A 9 -21.18 19.71 -0.92
C ALA A 9 -20.92 18.74 0.25
N ASN A 10 -21.82 17.77 0.46
CA ASN A 10 -21.76 16.77 1.54
C ASN A 10 -21.49 15.33 1.05
N GLU A 11 -21.19 15.11 -0.24
CA GLU A 11 -21.00 13.78 -0.83
C GLU A 11 -19.77 13.07 -0.26
N THR A 12 -19.92 11.94 0.41
CA THR A 12 -18.83 11.10 0.94
C THR A 12 -17.95 10.49 -0.16
N VAL A 13 -16.76 10.01 0.22
CA VAL A 13 -15.87 9.31 -0.73
C VAL A 13 -16.57 8.10 -1.35
N VAL A 14 -17.35 7.35 -0.56
CA VAL A 14 -18.09 6.16 -1.03
C VAL A 14 -19.14 6.54 -2.07
N GLU A 15 -19.96 7.56 -1.80
CA GLU A 15 -20.97 8.05 -2.75
C GLU A 15 -20.33 8.55 -4.06
N ALA A 16 -19.18 9.24 -3.97
CA ALA A 16 -18.45 9.70 -5.15
C ALA A 16 -17.87 8.53 -5.99
N VAL A 17 -17.39 7.48 -5.32
CA VAL A 17 -16.96 6.23 -5.95
C VAL A 17 -18.13 5.55 -6.67
N GLU A 18 -19.29 5.42 -6.01
CA GLU A 18 -20.50 4.82 -6.58
C GLU A 18 -21.01 5.59 -7.81
N ARG A 19 -20.90 6.91 -7.79
CA ARG A 19 -21.24 7.80 -8.92
C ARG A 19 -20.19 7.78 -10.04
N LYS A 20 -19.07 7.07 -9.87
CA LYS A 20 -17.96 7.02 -10.83
C LYS A 20 -17.39 8.40 -11.17
N SER A 21 -17.30 9.29 -10.18
CA SER A 21 -16.79 10.66 -10.37
C SER A 21 -15.43 10.84 -9.73
N LEU A 22 -14.36 10.86 -10.53
CA LEU A 22 -12.98 11.08 -10.04
C LEU A 22 -12.83 12.44 -9.32
N SER A 23 -13.36 13.50 -9.93
CA SER A 23 -13.36 14.84 -9.32
C SER A 23 -14.21 14.90 -8.04
N GLY A 24 -15.32 14.16 -7.98
CA GLY A 24 -16.11 13.95 -6.77
C GLY A 24 -15.29 13.26 -5.69
N VAL A 25 -14.55 12.19 -6.03
CA VAL A 25 -13.68 11.45 -5.12
C VAL A 25 -12.61 12.35 -4.53
N PHE A 26 -11.92 13.15 -5.36
CA PHE A 26 -10.88 14.07 -4.86
C PHE A 26 -11.45 15.16 -3.95
N ASN A 27 -12.58 15.75 -4.31
CA ASN A 27 -13.24 16.75 -3.46
C ASN A 27 -13.72 16.15 -2.13
N ALA A 28 -14.32 14.96 -2.19
CA ALA A 28 -14.80 14.26 -1.01
C ALA A 28 -13.66 13.82 -0.09
N PHE A 29 -12.57 13.30 -0.66
CA PHE A 29 -11.37 12.90 0.05
C PHE A 29 -10.76 14.08 0.80
N VAL A 30 -10.51 15.20 0.10
CA VAL A 30 -10.01 16.45 0.71
C VAL A 30 -10.89 16.90 1.88
N ARG A 31 -12.21 16.88 1.72
CA ARG A 31 -13.14 17.32 2.75
C ARG A 31 -13.13 16.39 3.96
N GLU A 32 -13.14 15.08 3.72
CA GLU A 32 -13.04 14.06 4.77
C GLU A 32 -11.73 14.21 5.55
N THR A 33 -10.59 14.30 4.86
CA THR A 33 -9.28 14.45 5.52
C THR A 33 -9.22 15.73 6.35
N LYS A 34 -9.73 16.86 5.84
CA LYS A 34 -9.81 18.11 6.61
C LYS A 34 -10.70 17.98 7.85
N GLN A 35 -11.81 17.25 7.75
CA GLN A 35 -12.73 17.04 8.87
C GLN A 35 -12.11 16.17 9.95
N GLU A 36 -11.36 15.14 9.57
CA GLU A 36 -10.77 14.19 10.51
C GLU A 36 -9.39 14.63 11.03
N LEU A 37 -8.71 15.54 10.31
CA LEU A 37 -7.41 16.11 10.63
C LEU A 37 -7.44 17.64 10.45
N PRO A 38 -8.04 18.42 11.36
CA PRO A 38 -8.17 19.86 11.22
C PRO A 38 -6.84 20.62 11.05
N GLU A 39 -5.74 20.06 11.56
CA GLU A 39 -4.38 20.60 11.49
C GLU A 39 -3.85 20.75 10.06
N ILE A 40 -4.29 19.92 9.11
CA ILE A 40 -3.86 20.01 7.70
C ILE A 40 -4.66 21.07 6.91
N SER A 41 -5.66 21.71 7.53
CA SER A 41 -6.56 22.63 6.83
C SER A 41 -5.84 23.88 6.32
N GLY A 42 -5.79 24.02 5.00
CA GLY A 42 -5.10 25.11 4.30
C GLY A 42 -3.65 24.79 3.95
N HIS A 43 -3.19 23.60 4.31
CA HIS A 43 -1.84 23.06 4.08
C HIS A 43 -1.86 21.82 3.18
N PHE A 44 -3.03 21.35 2.78
CA PHE A 44 -3.20 20.11 2.00
C PHE A 44 -3.82 20.40 0.64
N ALA A 45 -3.46 19.62 -0.38
CA ALA A 45 -4.16 19.60 -1.67
C ALA A 45 -3.90 18.31 -2.43
N ILE A 46 -4.73 18.04 -3.44
CA ILE A 46 -4.46 17.00 -4.45
C ILE A 46 -4.19 17.71 -5.78
N LEU A 47 -3.02 17.48 -6.37
CA LEU A 47 -2.69 17.88 -7.73
C LEU A 47 -2.98 16.72 -8.69
N ASN A 48 -4.09 16.81 -9.41
CA ASN A 48 -4.49 15.90 -10.46
C ASN A 48 -3.75 16.25 -11.75
N ILE A 49 -2.65 15.53 -12.03
CA ILE A 49 -1.82 15.73 -13.22
C ILE A 49 -2.63 15.47 -14.51
N PRO A 50 -3.37 14.35 -14.69
CA PRO A 50 -4.15 14.12 -15.90
C PRO A 50 -5.08 15.27 -16.33
N GLU A 51 -5.68 15.98 -15.37
CA GLU A 51 -6.60 17.10 -15.65
C GLU A 51 -5.94 18.48 -15.46
N ALA A 52 -4.66 18.54 -15.10
CA ALA A 52 -3.96 19.76 -14.69
C ALA A 52 -4.76 20.59 -13.67
N LYS A 53 -5.35 19.90 -12.69
CA LYS A 53 -6.30 20.49 -11.74
C LYS A 53 -5.86 20.28 -10.30
N VAL A 54 -6.10 21.26 -9.45
CA VAL A 54 -5.92 21.14 -8.00
C VAL A 54 -7.27 21.02 -7.30
N HIS A 55 -7.34 20.11 -6.36
CA HIS A 55 -8.47 19.90 -5.47
C HIS A 55 -8.07 20.34 -4.06
N MET A 56 -8.90 21.18 -3.43
CA MET A 56 -8.63 22.05 -2.27
C MET A 56 -8.03 23.41 -2.62
N ASP A 57 -8.49 24.44 -1.92
CA ASP A 57 -7.87 25.77 -1.95
C ASP A 57 -6.84 25.86 -0.81
N ILE A 58 -5.56 25.95 -1.18
CA ILE A 58 -4.46 26.17 -0.25
C ILE A 58 -4.56 27.60 0.27
N SER A 59 -4.52 27.77 1.59
CA SER A 59 -4.54 29.11 2.16
C SER A 59 -3.19 29.78 1.91
N LEU A 60 -3.18 30.86 1.11
CA LEU A 60 -1.96 31.60 0.79
C LEU A 60 -1.24 32.06 2.06
N GLU A 61 -1.99 32.62 3.02
CA GLU A 61 -1.46 33.07 4.32
C GLU A 61 -0.81 31.92 5.09
N LYS A 62 -1.53 30.80 5.26
CA LYS A 62 -1.03 29.67 6.04
C LYS A 62 0.17 28.98 5.39
N ALA A 63 0.14 28.83 4.07
CA ALA A 63 1.22 28.19 3.31
C ALA A 63 2.36 29.18 2.95
N GLY A 64 2.30 30.44 3.41
CA GLY A 64 3.37 31.42 3.21
C GLY A 64 3.54 31.89 1.76
N PHE A 65 2.50 31.80 0.93
CA PHE A 65 2.51 32.37 -0.42
C PHE A 65 2.13 33.85 -0.40
N LYS A 66 2.91 34.67 -1.10
CA LYS A 66 2.68 36.12 -1.20
C LYS A 66 1.37 36.45 -1.91
N ASP A 67 1.05 35.70 -2.95
CA ASP A 67 -0.12 35.89 -3.79
C ASP A 67 -0.46 34.59 -4.55
N LYS A 68 -1.58 34.62 -5.28
CA LYS A 68 -2.05 33.48 -6.06
C LYS A 68 -1.09 33.11 -7.20
N ALA A 69 -0.40 34.08 -7.79
CA ALA A 69 0.57 33.82 -8.86
C ALA A 69 1.75 33.00 -8.36
N ALA A 70 2.28 33.31 -7.16
CA ALA A 70 3.34 32.52 -6.54
C ALA A 70 2.92 31.07 -6.23
N LEU A 71 1.67 30.85 -5.82
CA LEU A 71 1.11 29.51 -5.63
C LEU A 71 0.97 28.77 -6.97
N ASP A 72 0.45 29.44 -8.00
CA ASP A 72 0.24 28.84 -9.32
C ASP A 72 1.58 28.48 -10.00
N ASP A 73 2.61 29.32 -9.86
CA ASP A 73 3.98 29.04 -10.32
C ASP A 73 4.57 27.81 -9.60
N TYR A 74 4.38 27.72 -8.29
CA TYR A 74 4.83 26.57 -7.49
C TYR A 74 4.16 25.27 -7.94
N LEU A 75 2.82 25.29 -8.08
CA LEU A 75 2.06 24.14 -8.55
C LEU A 75 2.42 23.76 -9.99
N GLY A 76 2.70 24.74 -10.86
CA GLY A 76 3.20 24.52 -12.22
C GLY A 76 4.58 23.87 -12.26
N GLY A 77 5.45 24.21 -11.30
CA GLY A 77 6.73 23.55 -11.08
C GLY A 77 6.56 22.07 -10.70
N LEU A 78 5.70 21.77 -9.73
CA LEU A 78 5.38 20.39 -9.34
C LEU A 78 4.76 19.61 -10.49
N TYR A 79 3.79 20.19 -11.20
CA TYR A 79 3.20 19.57 -12.38
C TYR A 79 4.28 19.17 -13.39
N SER A 80 5.20 20.09 -13.69
CA SER A 80 6.27 19.84 -14.65
C SER A 80 7.25 18.76 -14.18
N ALA A 81 7.54 18.68 -12.88
CA ALA A 81 8.42 17.67 -12.30
C ALA A 81 7.81 16.26 -12.34
N TYR A 82 6.49 16.16 -12.15
CA TYR A 82 5.82 14.87 -11.98
C TYR A 82 5.03 14.41 -13.19
N LYS A 83 4.71 15.24 -14.19
CA LYS A 83 3.87 14.83 -15.34
C LYS A 83 4.32 13.56 -16.06
N ASP A 84 5.62 13.30 -16.08
CA ASP A 84 6.23 12.16 -16.76
C ASP A 84 6.62 11.01 -15.80
N SER A 85 6.35 11.12 -14.48
CA SER A 85 6.74 10.11 -13.48
C SER A 85 6.00 8.78 -13.66
N GLY A 86 4.75 8.82 -14.13
CA GLY A 86 3.88 7.64 -14.22
C GLY A 86 3.41 7.08 -12.86
N THR A 87 3.81 7.71 -11.75
CA THR A 87 3.46 7.31 -10.37
C THR A 87 2.89 8.49 -9.60
N SER A 88 1.90 8.21 -8.75
CA SER A 88 1.45 9.15 -7.72
C SER A 88 2.48 9.24 -6.61
N VAL A 89 2.58 10.41 -5.95
CA VAL A 89 3.51 10.63 -4.85
C VAL A 89 2.96 11.62 -3.81
N ALA A 90 3.40 11.45 -2.57
CA ALA A 90 3.27 12.40 -1.49
C ALA A 90 4.37 13.48 -1.56
N HIS A 91 4.05 14.70 -1.97
CA HIS A 91 5.00 15.82 -1.95
C HIS A 91 4.86 16.65 -0.68
N PHE A 92 5.95 16.87 0.06
CA PHE A 92 5.96 17.73 1.24
C PHE A 92 6.98 18.87 1.11
N ASP A 93 6.54 20.08 1.42
CA ASP A 93 7.40 21.26 1.55
C ASP A 93 7.37 21.77 2.98
N GLY A 94 8.38 21.34 3.75
CA GLY A 94 8.52 21.73 5.16
C GLY A 94 8.76 23.22 5.38
N SER A 95 9.25 23.96 4.38
CA SER A 95 9.40 25.42 4.51
C SER A 95 8.06 26.16 4.51
N ARG A 96 7.03 25.52 3.96
CA ARG A 96 5.66 26.06 3.82
C ARG A 96 4.64 25.27 4.62
N ASN A 97 5.09 24.21 5.30
CA ASN A 97 4.24 23.21 5.91
C ASN A 97 3.14 22.75 4.93
N LEU A 98 3.52 22.41 3.70
CA LEU A 98 2.58 22.11 2.62
C LEU A 98 2.68 20.64 2.21
N ALA A 99 1.54 19.97 2.17
CA ALA A 99 1.37 18.56 1.82
C ALA A 99 0.52 18.45 0.54
N ILE A 100 1.10 17.97 -0.54
CA ILE A 100 0.41 17.83 -1.83
C ILE A 100 0.47 16.37 -2.26
N LEU A 101 -0.70 15.76 -2.43
CA LEU A 101 -0.80 14.48 -3.13
C LEU A 101 -0.75 14.74 -4.63
N VAL A 102 0.31 14.31 -5.28
CA VAL A 102 0.42 14.41 -6.73
C VAL A 102 -0.15 13.12 -7.32
N TYR A 103 -1.29 13.21 -7.97
CA TYR A 103 -1.94 12.09 -8.62
C TYR A 103 -1.58 12.08 -10.12
N ASN A 104 -0.89 11.04 -10.58
CA ASN A 104 -0.44 10.92 -11.98
C ASN A 104 -1.15 9.82 -12.79
N GLY A 105 -2.37 9.45 -12.38
CA GLY A 105 -3.16 8.42 -13.06
C GLY A 105 -2.64 6.99 -12.85
N PRO A 106 -3.45 5.97 -13.15
CA PRO A 106 -3.13 4.58 -12.90
C PRO A 106 -2.35 3.97 -14.08
N LYS A 107 -1.25 4.58 -14.53
CA LYS A 107 -0.50 4.04 -15.68
C LYS A 107 0.02 2.64 -15.38
N HIS A 108 0.47 2.38 -14.15
CA HIS A 108 1.02 1.08 -13.74
C HIS A 108 0.77 0.67 -12.27
N MET A 109 0.10 1.51 -11.44
CA MET A 109 -0.06 1.22 -10.01
C MET A 109 -1.46 0.70 -9.68
N GLN A 110 -1.50 -0.52 -9.15
CA GLN A 110 -2.66 -1.14 -8.52
C GLN A 110 -2.31 -1.37 -7.06
N MET A 111 -3.11 -0.81 -6.15
CA MET A 111 -3.01 -1.06 -4.72
C MET A 111 -3.89 -2.26 -4.33
N PHE A 112 -5.15 -2.26 -4.74
CA PHE A 112 -6.11 -3.33 -4.43
C PHE A 112 -6.65 -3.90 -5.76
N ALA A 113 -6.40 -5.18 -6.05
CA ALA A 113 -6.57 -5.71 -7.42
C ALA A 113 -8.02 -6.00 -7.82
N ASP A 114 -8.42 -5.43 -8.96
CA ASP A 114 -9.15 -6.05 -10.07
C ASP A 114 -8.75 -5.25 -11.34
N PRO A 115 -8.31 -5.87 -12.46
CA PRO A 115 -7.83 -5.21 -13.68
C PRO A 115 -8.83 -4.29 -14.40
N VAL A 116 -9.99 -3.98 -13.83
CA VAL A 116 -10.87 -2.95 -14.39
C VAL A 116 -10.25 -1.57 -14.16
N ARG A 117 -9.66 -1.04 -15.24
CA ARG A 117 -8.96 0.24 -15.43
C ARG A 117 -9.56 1.51 -14.78
N ASP A 118 -10.75 1.45 -14.20
CA ASP A 118 -11.49 2.58 -13.62
C ASP A 118 -12.01 2.30 -12.19
N ASN A 119 -11.34 1.43 -11.41
CA ASN A 119 -11.76 1.20 -10.03
C ASN A 119 -11.37 2.39 -9.15
N LEU A 120 -12.29 3.35 -8.99
CA LEU A 120 -12.09 4.52 -8.11
C LEU A 120 -11.75 4.12 -6.67
N LYS A 121 -12.12 2.92 -6.20
CA LYS A 121 -11.67 2.41 -4.89
C LYS A 121 -10.14 2.26 -4.83
N ASN A 122 -9.53 1.79 -5.91
CA ASN A 122 -8.07 1.66 -6.00
C ASN A 122 -7.39 3.04 -5.99
N ILE A 123 -8.00 4.04 -6.63
CA ILE A 123 -7.51 5.43 -6.57
C ILE A 123 -7.60 5.98 -5.14
N VAL A 124 -8.69 5.70 -4.44
CA VAL A 124 -8.83 6.05 -3.01
C VAL A 124 -7.73 5.40 -2.18
N GLY A 125 -7.47 4.10 -2.40
CA GLY A 125 -6.36 3.38 -1.77
C GLY A 125 -5.01 4.06 -2.00
N ILE A 126 -4.67 4.38 -3.25
CA ILE A 126 -3.43 5.10 -3.58
C ILE A 126 -3.36 6.44 -2.85
N MET A 127 -4.45 7.22 -2.83
CA MET A 127 -4.45 8.48 -2.09
C MET A 127 -4.26 8.31 -0.59
N ASP A 128 -4.87 7.29 0.02
CA ASP A 128 -4.64 7.00 1.44
C ASP A 128 -3.21 6.51 1.66
N HIS A 129 -2.60 5.74 0.77
CA HIS A 129 -1.20 5.32 0.87
C HIS A 129 -0.26 6.53 0.90
N GLU A 130 -0.41 7.43 -0.08
CA GLU A 130 0.39 8.66 -0.15
C GLU A 130 0.14 9.56 1.06
N LEU A 131 -1.12 9.67 1.52
CA LEU A 131 -1.44 10.38 2.76
C LEU A 131 -0.80 9.68 3.98
N GLY A 132 -0.72 8.36 3.98
CA GLY A 132 -0.07 7.55 5.00
C GLY A 132 1.41 7.89 5.17
N HIS A 133 2.14 8.10 4.07
CA HIS A 133 3.53 8.60 4.12
C HIS A 133 3.64 9.95 4.84
N MET A 134 2.64 10.82 4.69
CA MET A 134 2.61 12.12 5.35
C MET A 134 2.28 11.99 6.84
N LEU A 135 1.44 11.04 7.23
CA LEU A 135 0.86 10.99 8.58
C LEU A 135 1.55 10.01 9.54
N VAL A 136 1.89 8.79 9.08
CA VAL A 136 2.31 7.68 9.96
C VAL A 136 3.71 7.89 10.54
N GLU A 137 4.55 8.65 9.84
CA GLU A 137 5.90 9.01 10.28
C GLU A 137 6.07 10.52 10.56
N GLY A 138 4.96 11.28 10.58
CA GLY A 138 5.01 12.71 10.86
C GLY A 138 5.65 13.57 9.75
N GLY A 139 5.48 13.20 8.48
CA GLY A 139 5.75 14.09 7.34
C GLY A 139 7.18 14.06 6.80
N TYR A 140 7.83 12.89 6.74
CA TYR A 140 9.23 12.83 6.32
C TYR A 140 9.53 11.71 5.33
N TYR A 141 9.21 11.93 4.05
CA TYR A 141 9.91 11.26 2.95
C TYR A 141 10.36 12.29 1.92
N TYR A 142 11.51 12.03 1.27
CA TYR A 142 12.27 12.90 0.36
C TYR A 142 13.32 13.83 0.99
N GLY A 143 14.02 13.33 2.00
CA GLY A 143 15.41 13.70 2.25
C GLY A 143 16.32 12.54 1.82
N ASN A 144 17.43 12.80 1.10
CA ASN A 144 18.38 11.78 0.60
C ASN A 144 19.16 11.03 1.72
N ARG A 145 18.53 10.64 2.83
CA ARG A 145 19.21 10.17 4.06
C ARG A 145 18.52 9.00 4.79
N PHE A 146 17.55 8.34 4.18
CA PHE A 146 16.93 7.17 4.81
C PHE A 146 17.65 5.88 4.44
N SER A 147 17.87 5.03 5.44
CA SER A 147 18.23 3.63 5.27
C SER A 147 17.07 2.86 4.62
N LEU A 148 17.37 1.72 4.01
CA LEU A 148 16.34 0.87 3.40
C LEU A 148 15.38 0.30 4.46
N THR A 149 15.86 0.09 5.69
CA THR A 149 15.00 -0.29 6.82
C THR A 149 13.97 0.78 7.17
N GLU A 150 14.36 2.06 7.17
CA GLU A 150 13.42 3.16 7.37
C GLU A 150 12.41 3.24 6.22
N ILE A 151 12.86 3.06 4.97
CA ILE A 151 11.98 3.02 3.79
C ILE A 151 10.92 1.92 3.94
N ILE A 152 11.33 0.70 4.26
CA ILE A 152 10.40 -0.43 4.44
C ILE A 152 9.39 -0.15 5.56
N HIS A 153 9.83 0.47 6.66
CA HIS A 153 8.95 0.82 7.77
C HIS A 153 7.89 1.86 7.33
N ALA A 154 8.29 2.87 6.57
CA ALA A 154 7.39 3.91 6.09
C ALA A 154 6.38 3.42 5.07
N GLU A 155 6.83 2.60 4.13
CA GLU A 155 5.98 1.89 3.16
C GLU A 155 4.97 1.00 3.89
N THR A 156 5.43 0.28 4.93
CA THR A 156 4.54 -0.53 5.76
C THR A 156 3.51 0.35 6.47
N GLY A 157 3.92 1.48 7.04
CA GLY A 157 3.00 2.43 7.65
C GLY A 157 1.95 2.95 6.67
N ALA A 158 2.37 3.34 5.46
CA ALA A 158 1.49 3.84 4.40
C ALA A 158 0.48 2.80 3.92
N ASP A 159 0.93 1.57 3.62
CA ASP A 159 0.07 0.47 3.20
C ASP A 159 -0.96 0.09 4.29
N ILE A 160 -0.55 0.10 5.57
CA ILE A 160 -1.46 -0.22 6.68
C ILE A 160 -2.47 0.89 6.91
N TYR A 161 -2.05 2.16 6.84
CA TYR A 161 -2.98 3.28 6.92
C TYR A 161 -4.02 3.19 5.80
N ALA A 162 -3.58 2.98 4.56
CA ALA A 162 -4.47 2.81 3.42
C ALA A 162 -5.41 1.61 3.61
N GLY A 163 -4.92 0.48 4.10
CA GLY A 163 -5.74 -0.69 4.38
C GLY A 163 -6.82 -0.42 5.44
N LEU A 164 -6.47 0.25 6.54
CA LEU A 164 -7.41 0.65 7.59
C LEU A 164 -8.48 1.60 7.06
N ARG A 165 -8.09 2.61 6.27
CA ARG A 165 -9.03 3.55 5.65
C ARG A 165 -9.92 2.86 4.62
N HIS A 166 -9.38 1.92 3.86
CA HIS A 166 -10.13 1.12 2.90
C HIS A 166 -11.20 0.27 3.60
N ILE A 167 -10.84 -0.43 4.69
CA ILE A 167 -11.79 -1.17 5.54
C ILE A 167 -12.86 -0.25 6.15
N SER A 168 -12.47 0.94 6.58
CA SER A 168 -13.42 1.89 7.18
C SER A 168 -14.52 2.34 6.21
N ARG A 169 -14.24 2.37 4.89
CA ARG A 169 -15.12 2.93 3.86
C ARG A 169 -15.88 1.87 3.07
N PHE A 170 -15.27 0.71 2.82
CA PHE A 170 -15.85 -0.27 1.89
C PHE A 170 -16.10 -1.62 2.57
N ALA A 171 -17.36 -2.07 2.56
CA ALA A 171 -17.72 -3.39 3.04
C ALA A 171 -17.06 -4.50 2.19
N GLY A 172 -16.61 -5.59 2.83
CA GLY A 172 -15.99 -6.74 2.15
C GLY A 172 -14.52 -6.53 1.73
N SER A 173 -13.88 -5.45 2.18
CA SER A 173 -12.50 -5.05 1.86
C SER A 173 -11.39 -5.97 2.37
N PHE A 174 -11.69 -7.00 3.16
CA PHE A 174 -10.68 -7.91 3.70
C PHE A 174 -9.89 -8.58 2.57
N MET A 175 -10.59 -9.04 1.53
CA MET A 175 -9.97 -9.65 0.35
C MET A 175 -9.05 -8.67 -0.39
N ASP A 176 -9.34 -7.37 -0.34
CA ASP A 176 -8.50 -6.34 -0.95
C ASP A 176 -7.16 -6.22 -0.20
N ILE A 177 -7.16 -6.34 1.13
CA ILE A 177 -5.92 -6.33 1.94
C ILE A 177 -5.06 -7.56 1.67
N GLU A 178 -5.69 -8.74 1.63
CA GLU A 178 -5.00 -10.00 1.28
C GLU A 178 -4.41 -9.93 -0.14
N THR A 179 -5.14 -9.33 -1.07
CA THR A 179 -4.67 -9.09 -2.44
C THR A 179 -3.47 -8.15 -2.49
N LEU A 180 -3.47 -7.06 -1.72
CA LEU A 180 -2.31 -6.17 -1.60
C LEU A 180 -1.11 -6.91 -0.99
N SER A 181 -1.32 -7.70 0.07
CA SER A 181 -0.26 -8.52 0.69
C SER A 181 0.35 -9.50 -0.32
N TRP A 182 -0.50 -10.17 -1.12
CA TRP A 182 -0.05 -11.01 -2.23
C TRP A 182 0.77 -10.22 -3.26
N GLN A 183 0.28 -9.06 -3.70
CA GLN A 183 0.95 -8.23 -4.71
C GLN A 183 2.33 -7.75 -4.23
N ARG A 184 2.47 -7.30 -2.98
CA ARG A 184 3.76 -6.88 -2.41
C ARG A 184 4.74 -8.04 -2.29
N THR A 185 4.23 -9.24 -2.00
CA THR A 185 5.04 -10.47 -1.99
C THR A 185 5.47 -10.83 -3.41
N LYS A 186 4.55 -10.81 -4.37
CA LYS A 186 4.81 -11.02 -5.79
C LYS A 186 5.89 -10.07 -6.31
N ASP A 187 5.78 -8.78 -6.02
CA ASP A 187 6.77 -7.79 -6.48
C ASP A 187 8.15 -8.03 -5.86
N LEU A 188 8.22 -8.49 -4.60
CA LEU A 188 9.49 -8.91 -4.02
C LEU A 188 10.11 -10.10 -4.76
N LEU A 189 9.31 -11.15 -5.03
CA LEU A 189 9.83 -12.40 -5.60
C LEU A 189 10.14 -12.30 -7.10
N GLU A 190 9.30 -11.59 -7.85
CA GLU A 190 9.36 -11.57 -9.31
C GLU A 190 10.21 -10.42 -9.84
N VAL A 191 10.21 -9.25 -9.18
CA VAL A 191 10.94 -8.07 -9.65
C VAL A 191 11.95 -7.51 -8.64
N GLY A 192 12.04 -8.09 -7.43
CA GLY A 192 13.01 -7.68 -6.42
C GLY A 192 12.68 -6.32 -5.78
N ALA A 193 11.40 -5.96 -5.65
CA ALA A 193 10.95 -4.69 -5.07
C ALA A 193 11.14 -4.63 -3.53
N VAL A 194 12.39 -4.62 -3.07
CA VAL A 194 12.75 -4.72 -1.65
C VAL A 194 12.19 -3.56 -0.80
N SER A 195 12.16 -2.33 -1.34
CA SER A 195 11.71 -1.15 -0.58
C SER A 195 10.23 -1.19 -0.23
N HIS A 196 9.37 -1.79 -1.08
CA HIS A 196 7.92 -1.84 -0.90
C HIS A 196 7.44 -3.16 -0.29
N PHE A 197 8.31 -3.96 0.32
CA PHE A 197 7.87 -5.22 0.93
C PHE A 197 7.20 -4.99 2.29
N THR A 198 5.87 -4.90 2.26
CA THR A 198 5.01 -4.57 3.41
C THR A 198 4.12 -5.73 3.85
N SER A 199 4.21 -6.90 3.19
CA SER A 199 3.30 -8.04 3.36
C SER A 199 3.15 -8.49 4.81
N PHE A 200 4.23 -8.46 5.62
CA PHE A 200 4.16 -8.85 7.03
C PHE A 200 3.31 -7.90 7.87
N GLY A 201 3.35 -6.60 7.57
CA GLY A 201 2.45 -5.63 8.17
C GLY A 201 1.01 -5.90 7.75
N LEU A 202 0.78 -6.15 6.46
CA LEU A 202 -0.55 -6.40 5.91
C LEU A 202 -1.18 -7.67 6.48
N ASP A 203 -0.40 -8.73 6.69
CA ASP A 203 -0.85 -9.94 7.38
C ASP A 203 -1.30 -9.66 8.81
N LYS A 204 -0.62 -8.75 9.50
CA LYS A 204 -0.99 -8.33 10.85
C LYS A 204 -2.28 -7.50 10.86
N LEU A 205 -2.45 -6.63 9.86
CA LEU A 205 -3.71 -5.92 9.66
C LEU A 205 -4.86 -6.89 9.36
N ALA A 206 -4.63 -7.87 8.48
CA ALA A 206 -5.62 -8.89 8.15
C ALA A 206 -6.05 -9.67 9.40
N ALA A 207 -5.09 -10.21 10.18
CA ALA A 207 -5.40 -10.88 11.44
C ALA A 207 -6.18 -9.99 12.43
N LEU A 208 -5.81 -8.70 12.54
CA LEU A 208 -6.54 -7.76 13.38
C LEU A 208 -7.98 -7.54 12.89
N ALA A 209 -8.18 -7.44 11.58
CA ALA A 209 -9.49 -7.23 10.95
C ALA A 209 -10.39 -8.46 11.03
N GLU A 210 -9.84 -9.68 11.12
CA GLU A 210 -10.61 -10.90 11.37
C GLU A 210 -11.21 -10.93 12.78
N GLU A 211 -10.47 -10.39 13.76
CA GLU A 211 -10.84 -10.43 15.18
C GLU A 211 -11.61 -9.18 15.65
N ASN A 212 -11.58 -8.09 14.88
CA ASN A 212 -12.11 -6.79 15.31
C ASN A 212 -12.91 -6.12 14.21
N ASP A 213 -14.01 -5.47 14.59
CA ASP A 213 -14.72 -4.55 13.69
C ASP A 213 -13.92 -3.24 13.57
N LEU A 214 -13.25 -3.07 12.43
CA LEU A 214 -12.51 -1.86 12.08
C LEU A 214 -13.36 -0.87 11.28
N SER A 215 -14.66 -1.13 11.11
CA SER A 215 -15.57 -0.19 10.47
C SER A 215 -15.63 1.12 11.26
N GLY A 216 -15.58 2.25 10.55
CA GLY A 216 -15.65 3.56 11.17
C GLY A 216 -14.40 4.04 11.90
N ILE A 217 -13.25 3.34 11.83
CA ILE A 217 -11.98 3.87 12.31
C ILE A 217 -11.71 5.25 11.67
N LYS A 218 -11.33 6.23 12.47
CA LYS A 218 -11.03 7.60 12.03
C LYS A 218 -9.57 7.77 11.61
N ALA A 219 -9.25 8.78 10.82
CA ALA A 219 -7.90 9.00 10.29
C ALA A 219 -6.83 9.01 11.41
N HIS A 220 -7.04 9.75 12.50
CA HIS A 220 -6.09 9.79 13.62
C HIS A 220 -5.88 8.43 14.31
N GLN A 221 -6.93 7.61 14.42
CA GLN A 221 -6.84 6.25 14.98
C GLN A 221 -6.10 5.33 14.01
N ALA A 222 -6.38 5.47 12.72
CA ALA A 222 -5.70 4.73 11.67
C ALA A 222 -4.20 5.05 11.65
N VAL A 223 -3.81 6.32 11.83
CA VAL A 223 -2.39 6.72 11.97
C VAL A 223 -1.75 6.00 13.15
N GLN A 224 -2.32 6.10 14.35
CA GLN A 224 -1.77 5.47 15.55
C GLN A 224 -1.61 3.96 15.41
N LEU A 225 -2.62 3.30 14.85
CA LEU A 225 -2.61 1.86 14.63
C LEU A 225 -1.62 1.45 13.54
N ALA A 226 -1.55 2.20 12.44
CA ALA A 226 -0.57 1.98 11.38
C ALA A 226 0.86 2.12 11.87
N THR A 227 1.17 3.17 12.64
CA THR A 227 2.50 3.36 13.26
C THR A 227 2.85 2.16 14.13
N ARG A 228 1.91 1.69 14.96
CA ARG A 228 2.12 0.54 15.85
C ARG A 228 2.37 -0.75 15.06
N ILE A 229 1.55 -1.03 14.05
CA ILE A 229 1.71 -2.23 13.22
C ILE A 229 3.04 -2.17 12.47
N ALA A 230 3.40 -1.03 11.88
CA ALA A 230 4.67 -0.86 11.19
C ALA A 230 5.86 -1.13 12.13
N SER A 231 5.84 -0.57 13.35
CA SER A 231 6.91 -0.82 14.33
C SER A 231 7.00 -2.29 14.79
N GLU A 232 5.87 -3.00 14.82
CA GLU A 232 5.83 -4.39 15.28
C GLU A 232 6.07 -5.42 14.15
N ALA A 233 5.84 -5.07 12.88
CA ALA A 233 5.79 -6.02 11.77
C ALA A 233 6.67 -5.67 10.56
N SER A 234 7.28 -4.48 10.51
CA SER A 234 8.21 -4.14 9.42
C SER A 234 9.49 -4.98 9.53
N PRO A 235 9.87 -5.74 8.49
CA PRO A 235 11.10 -6.51 8.50
C PRO A 235 12.33 -5.60 8.35
N HIS A 236 13.46 -6.01 8.92
CA HIS A 236 14.75 -5.37 8.71
C HIS A 236 15.22 -5.58 7.25
N GLU A 237 15.92 -4.61 6.66
CA GLU A 237 16.35 -4.65 5.25
C GLU A 237 17.08 -5.95 4.86
N LYS A 238 17.99 -6.43 5.72
CA LYS A 238 18.74 -7.69 5.52
C LYS A 238 17.83 -8.90 5.35
N THR A 239 16.72 -8.96 6.07
CA THR A 239 15.73 -10.04 5.93
C THR A 239 15.10 -9.98 4.55
N VAL A 240 14.63 -8.79 4.14
CA VAL A 240 13.96 -8.60 2.84
C VAL A 240 14.92 -8.85 1.68
N GLN A 241 16.15 -8.34 1.75
CA GLN A 241 17.20 -8.59 0.77
C GLN A 241 17.56 -10.06 0.68
N GLY A 242 17.66 -10.76 1.83
CA GLY A 242 17.91 -12.20 1.87
C GLY A 242 16.81 -13.00 1.18
N ILE A 243 15.54 -12.63 1.40
CA ILE A 243 14.40 -13.22 0.68
C ILE A 243 14.53 -12.93 -0.82
N ALA A 244 14.69 -11.67 -1.23
CA ALA A 244 14.79 -11.30 -2.65
C ALA A 244 15.92 -12.04 -3.38
N GLN A 245 17.11 -12.15 -2.77
CA GLN A 245 18.28 -12.82 -3.36
C GLN A 245 18.12 -14.33 -3.49
N THR A 246 17.21 -14.92 -2.71
CA THR A 246 16.92 -16.36 -2.74
C THR A 246 16.15 -16.75 -4.01
N PHE A 247 15.37 -15.82 -4.57
CA PHE A 247 14.57 -16.08 -5.77
C PHE A 247 15.20 -15.46 -7.02
N THR A 248 15.11 -16.18 -8.13
CA THR A 248 15.48 -15.61 -9.43
C THR A 248 14.28 -14.85 -9.97
N ALA A 249 14.39 -13.53 -10.03
CA ALA A 249 13.42 -12.66 -10.68
C ALA A 249 13.13 -13.15 -12.10
N PHE A 250 11.86 -13.10 -12.52
CA PHE A 250 11.45 -13.40 -13.88
C PHE A 250 10.41 -12.36 -14.32
N SER A 251 10.46 -11.98 -15.60
CA SER A 251 9.52 -10.99 -16.12
C SER A 251 8.14 -11.60 -16.38
N GLU A 252 7.10 -10.76 -16.44
CA GLU A 252 5.78 -11.19 -16.90
C GLU A 252 5.83 -11.76 -18.33
N GLU A 253 6.76 -11.28 -19.17
CA GLU A 253 7.02 -11.83 -20.50
C GLU A 253 7.61 -13.24 -20.44
N ASP A 254 8.55 -13.49 -19.51
CA ASP A 254 9.08 -14.82 -19.27
C ASP A 254 8.00 -15.77 -18.77
N PHE A 255 7.13 -15.31 -17.86
CA PHE A 255 5.99 -16.08 -17.39
C PHE A 255 5.04 -16.44 -18.55
N LYS A 256 4.72 -15.47 -19.41
CA LYS A 256 3.89 -15.69 -20.61
C LYS A 256 4.53 -16.68 -21.59
N ARG A 257 5.84 -16.59 -21.79
CA ARG A 257 6.60 -17.43 -22.73
C ARG A 257 6.80 -18.86 -22.24
N LEU A 258 7.12 -19.03 -20.96
CA LEU A 258 7.46 -20.31 -20.36
C LEU A 258 6.23 -21.10 -19.90
N GLY A 259 5.13 -20.38 -19.66
CA GLY A 259 3.93 -20.92 -19.02
C GLY A 259 4.07 -20.96 -17.50
N ALA A 260 2.92 -20.85 -16.81
CA ALA A 260 2.85 -20.74 -15.36
C ALA A 260 3.61 -21.87 -14.64
N GLU A 261 3.48 -23.11 -15.10
CA GLU A 261 4.11 -24.24 -14.43
C GLU A 261 5.63 -24.16 -14.42
N ARG A 262 6.25 -23.74 -15.53
CA ARG A 262 7.72 -23.64 -15.63
C ARG A 262 8.26 -22.45 -14.84
N ALA A 263 7.50 -21.36 -14.76
CA ALA A 263 7.90 -20.18 -13.99
C ALA A 263 7.77 -20.40 -12.48
N LEU A 264 6.69 -21.04 -12.03
CA LEU A 264 6.38 -21.21 -10.61
C LEU A 264 7.10 -22.40 -9.96
N ARG A 265 7.49 -23.42 -10.74
CA ARG A 265 8.15 -24.62 -10.20
C ARG A 265 9.45 -24.30 -9.44
N PRO A 266 10.40 -23.51 -9.97
CA PRO A 266 11.61 -23.14 -9.24
C PRO A 266 11.32 -22.36 -7.94
N ILE A 267 10.27 -21.52 -7.94
CA ILE A 267 9.85 -20.78 -6.75
C ILE A 267 9.30 -21.73 -5.69
N ALA A 268 8.42 -22.65 -6.09
CA ALA A 268 7.86 -23.66 -5.20
C ALA A 268 8.96 -24.55 -4.60
N GLU A 269 9.91 -25.01 -5.41
CA GLU A 269 11.06 -25.81 -4.94
C GLU A 269 11.92 -25.03 -3.94
N LYS A 270 12.16 -23.74 -4.18
CA LYS A 270 12.96 -22.88 -3.30
C LYS A 270 12.23 -22.55 -1.99
N ILE A 271 10.92 -22.37 -2.03
CA ILE A 271 10.09 -22.24 -0.82
C ILE A 271 10.15 -23.53 -0.01
N LEU A 272 9.92 -24.67 -0.66
CA LEU A 272 9.86 -25.99 -0.01
C LEU A 272 11.22 -26.48 0.50
N SER A 273 12.34 -25.93 0.02
CA SER A 273 13.67 -26.26 0.54
C SER A 273 13.85 -25.81 2.00
N GLY A 274 13.06 -24.84 2.47
CA GLY A 274 13.14 -24.29 3.82
C GLY A 274 14.35 -23.39 4.06
N GLU A 275 15.07 -22.99 3.01
CA GLU A 275 16.29 -22.17 3.10
C GLU A 275 16.06 -20.80 3.76
N LEU A 276 14.83 -20.28 3.68
CA LEU A 276 14.42 -19.03 4.34
C LEU A 276 13.98 -19.22 5.80
N GLY A 277 14.08 -20.44 6.33
CA GLY A 277 13.63 -20.79 7.68
C GLY A 277 12.16 -20.43 7.89
N TYR A 278 11.88 -19.69 8.96
CA TYR A 278 10.53 -19.18 9.31
C TYR A 278 9.84 -18.44 8.16
N PHE A 279 10.60 -17.68 7.36
CA PHE A 279 10.04 -16.88 6.27
C PHE A 279 9.62 -17.73 5.07
N SER A 280 10.09 -18.97 4.95
CA SER A 280 9.67 -19.89 3.88
C SER A 280 8.16 -20.10 3.92
N GLY A 281 7.60 -20.41 5.09
CA GLY A 281 6.15 -20.61 5.23
C GLY A 281 5.35 -19.31 5.10
N ARG A 282 5.89 -18.16 5.54
CA ARG A 282 5.24 -16.85 5.34
C ARG A 282 5.12 -16.50 3.86
N VAL A 283 6.19 -16.71 3.09
CA VAL A 283 6.21 -16.50 1.65
C VAL A 283 5.36 -17.55 0.93
N ALA A 284 5.37 -18.81 1.39
CA ALA A 284 4.57 -19.90 0.84
C ALA A 284 3.07 -19.57 0.89
N ASP A 285 2.58 -19.23 2.10
CA ASP A 285 1.20 -18.88 2.35
C ASP A 285 0.74 -17.71 1.48
N LYS A 286 1.55 -16.65 1.42
CA LYS A 286 1.14 -15.44 0.71
C LYS A 286 1.27 -15.55 -0.79
N TYR A 287 2.37 -16.08 -1.33
CA TYR A 287 2.60 -16.09 -2.77
C TYR A 287 2.04 -17.33 -3.47
N MET A 288 2.34 -18.53 -2.95
CA MET A 288 2.01 -19.78 -3.65
C MET A 288 0.57 -20.25 -3.41
N ALA A 289 0.01 -20.05 -2.22
CA ALA A 289 -1.34 -20.53 -1.93
C ALA A 289 -2.41 -19.98 -2.89
N PRO A 290 -2.42 -18.68 -3.26
CA PRO A 290 -3.38 -18.15 -4.23
C PRO A 290 -3.31 -18.85 -5.61
N TYR A 291 -2.12 -19.19 -6.10
CA TYR A 291 -1.96 -19.96 -7.35
C TYR A 291 -2.50 -21.38 -7.21
N LEU A 292 -2.23 -22.04 -6.07
CA LEU A 292 -2.64 -23.43 -5.84
C LEU A 292 -4.15 -23.60 -5.58
N MET A 293 -4.81 -22.53 -5.14
CA MET A 293 -6.25 -22.43 -4.91
C MET A 293 -7.01 -21.86 -6.12
N GLU A 294 -6.35 -21.68 -7.27
CA GLU A 294 -6.95 -21.14 -8.50
C GLU A 294 -7.53 -19.73 -8.34
N GLN A 295 -6.97 -18.94 -7.42
CA GLN A 295 -7.43 -17.58 -7.12
C GLN A 295 -6.73 -16.52 -7.99
N VAL A 296 -5.61 -16.86 -8.64
CA VAL A 296 -4.86 -15.92 -9.49
C VAL A 296 -5.36 -16.00 -10.93
N ILE A 297 -5.96 -14.90 -11.40
CA ILE A 297 -6.37 -14.71 -12.79
C ILE A 297 -5.35 -13.81 -13.48
N MET A 298 -4.72 -14.31 -14.55
CA MET A 298 -3.82 -13.50 -15.37
C MET A 298 -4.49 -13.13 -16.69
N ASN A 299 -4.40 -11.85 -17.08
CA ASN A 299 -4.97 -11.30 -18.32
C ASN A 299 -6.50 -11.44 -18.48
N GLY A 300 -7.24 -11.60 -17.37
CA GLY A 300 -8.71 -11.50 -17.34
C GLY A 300 -9.47 -12.57 -18.12
N LYS A 301 -8.86 -13.73 -18.42
CA LYS A 301 -9.50 -14.78 -19.23
C LYS A 301 -9.80 -16.05 -18.43
N GLU A 302 -8.82 -16.63 -17.74
CA GLU A 302 -9.00 -17.85 -16.94
C GLU A 302 -8.02 -17.87 -15.75
N PRO A 303 -8.36 -18.55 -14.63
CA PRO A 303 -7.42 -18.80 -13.55
C PRO A 303 -6.18 -19.56 -14.00
N VAL A 304 -5.06 -19.31 -13.35
CA VAL A 304 -3.85 -20.14 -13.53
C VAL A 304 -4.11 -21.51 -12.91
N LEU A 305 -4.17 -22.54 -13.76
CA LEU A 305 -4.38 -23.92 -13.32
C LEU A 305 -3.04 -24.64 -13.12
N LEU A 306 -2.76 -25.05 -11.88
CA LEU A 306 -1.59 -25.84 -11.50
C LEU A 306 -2.00 -27.26 -11.13
N ASN A 307 -2.04 -28.18 -12.10
CA ASN A 307 -2.66 -29.50 -11.94
C ASN A 307 -1.68 -30.66 -12.09
N GLY A 308 -2.01 -31.78 -11.45
CA GLY A 308 -1.28 -33.03 -11.58
C GLY A 308 -0.35 -33.35 -10.40
N PRO A 309 0.29 -34.53 -10.43
CA PRO A 309 0.90 -35.12 -9.23
C PRO A 309 1.96 -34.25 -8.54
N TYR A 310 2.71 -33.47 -9.32
CA TYR A 310 3.69 -32.54 -8.76
C TYR A 310 3.02 -31.44 -7.93
N TRP A 311 2.02 -30.75 -8.49
CA TRP A 311 1.33 -29.66 -7.79
C TRP A 311 0.49 -30.16 -6.61
N ASP A 312 -0.05 -31.36 -6.69
CA ASP A 312 -0.71 -32.01 -5.54
C ASP A 312 0.27 -32.24 -4.38
N SER A 313 1.50 -32.69 -4.69
CA SER A 313 2.54 -32.85 -3.66
C SER A 313 2.99 -31.49 -3.08
N VAL A 314 3.06 -30.45 -3.91
CA VAL A 314 3.36 -29.08 -3.47
C VAL A 314 2.27 -28.55 -2.54
N ARG A 315 0.99 -28.77 -2.85
CA ARG A 315 -0.14 -28.38 -1.98
C ARG A 315 -0.03 -29.01 -0.60
N MET A 316 0.23 -30.33 -0.54
CA MET A 316 0.39 -31.04 0.72
C MET A 316 1.59 -30.52 1.52
N ALA A 317 2.75 -30.37 0.87
CA ALA A 317 3.96 -29.89 1.52
C ALA A 317 3.81 -28.45 2.05
N LEU A 318 3.13 -27.58 1.30
CA LEU A 318 2.84 -26.21 1.71
C LEU A 318 1.88 -26.16 2.90
N PHE A 319 0.85 -27.02 2.94
CA PHE A 319 -0.04 -27.14 4.08
C PHE A 319 0.72 -27.51 5.36
N ASP A 320 1.59 -28.53 5.29
CA ASP A 320 2.43 -28.96 6.42
C ASP A 320 3.41 -27.86 6.86
N MET A 321 4.01 -27.14 5.90
CA MET A 321 4.89 -26.01 6.19
C MET A 321 4.14 -24.88 6.90
N ASN A 322 2.96 -24.50 6.44
CA ASN A 322 2.18 -23.40 7.05
C ASN A 322 1.69 -23.78 8.45
N GLU A 323 1.31 -25.04 8.68
CA GLU A 323 1.03 -25.59 10.01
C GLU A 323 2.22 -25.43 10.97
N GLN A 324 3.44 -25.75 10.51
CA GLN A 324 4.65 -25.59 11.31
C GLN A 324 5.00 -24.11 11.55
N THR A 325 4.90 -23.28 10.53
CA THR A 325 5.14 -21.83 10.63
C THR A 325 4.15 -21.17 11.59
N ARG A 326 2.87 -21.55 11.58
CA ARG A 326 1.88 -21.08 12.58
C ARG A 326 2.29 -21.45 14.00
N LYS A 327 2.75 -22.69 14.23
CA LYS A 327 3.27 -23.13 15.53
C LYS A 327 4.53 -22.37 15.96
N GLN A 328 5.43 -22.05 15.03
CA GLN A 328 6.62 -21.24 15.29
C GLN A 328 6.28 -19.75 15.52
N GLY A 329 5.30 -19.21 14.80
CA GLY A 329 4.82 -17.84 14.94
C GLY A 329 4.28 -17.56 16.34
N LEU A 330 3.61 -18.54 16.97
CA LEU A 330 3.21 -18.47 18.38
C LEU A 330 4.41 -18.35 19.35
N LEU A 331 5.59 -18.87 18.97
CA LEU A 331 6.82 -18.77 19.77
C LEU A 331 7.57 -17.44 19.55
N HIS A 332 7.43 -16.85 18.36
CA HIS A 332 7.96 -15.51 18.05
C HIS A 332 6.99 -14.37 18.43
N GLY A 333 5.73 -14.68 18.73
CA GLY A 333 4.65 -13.75 19.07
C GLY A 333 4.41 -13.50 20.57
N MET A 334 5.25 -14.01 21.48
CA MET A 334 5.24 -13.55 22.87
C MET A 334 6.15 -12.32 23.04
N PRO A 335 5.74 -11.28 23.78
CA PRO A 335 6.57 -10.10 23.98
C PRO A 335 7.84 -10.52 24.71
N VAL A 336 8.98 -10.50 24.01
CA VAL A 336 10.25 -10.27 24.68
C VAL A 336 10.10 -8.89 25.29
N LYS A 337 9.99 -8.83 26.61
CA LYS A 337 9.86 -7.60 27.41
C LYS A 337 10.57 -6.44 26.71
N PRO A 338 9.91 -5.26 26.56
CA PRO A 338 10.61 -4.11 26.01
C PRO A 338 11.90 -3.89 26.81
N PRO A 339 13.04 -3.62 26.15
CA PRO A 339 14.26 -3.28 26.87
C PRO A 339 13.94 -2.17 27.84
N LYS A 340 14.31 -2.35 29.11
CA LYS A 340 14.20 -1.29 30.12
C LYS A 340 14.88 -0.05 29.55
N ALA A 341 14.14 1.07 29.49
CA ALA A 341 14.71 2.36 29.17
C ALA A 341 15.96 2.57 30.06
N PRO A 342 17.15 2.81 29.48
CA PRO A 342 18.29 3.23 30.27
C PRO A 342 18.00 4.65 30.75
N GLY A 343 17.86 4.86 32.06
CA GLY A 343 17.81 6.19 32.65
C GLY A 343 16.64 6.47 33.60
N VAL A 344 16.43 5.63 34.61
CA VAL A 344 16.06 6.13 35.95
C VAL A 344 17.23 5.85 36.88
N LYS A 345 18.30 6.64 36.71
CA LYS A 345 18.71 7.69 37.64
C LYS A 345 19.38 8.79 36.86
#